data_AF-A0A534AM00-F1
#
_entry.id   AF-A0A534AM00-F1
#
_cell.length_a   1.000
_cell.length_b   1.000
_cell.length_c   1.000
_cell.angle_alpha   90.00
_cell.angle_beta   90.00
_cell.angle_gamma   90.00
#
_symmetry.space_group_name_H-M   'P 1'
#
loop_
_entity.id
_entity.type
_entity.pdbx_description
1 polymer ?
#
loop_
_entity_poly.entity_id
_entity_poly.type
_entity_poly.pdbx_seq_one_letter_code
_entity_poly.pdbx_strand_id
1 'polypeptide(L)'
;MQRNMSRGGLLGALLAGLTLVLAACGGSGSNGNLVTGPTSQSMPLVMSDASSDDWAVIGVKVLGIALLPQGGGGAVTVWTAPTPAPYVNLEQLDQLGELLGNVSVPVGTYTGAVLTIGANPGDLLLTASENPASSFPLAPGTTVASDLIQIQGKTGSTGSFTVPVTVRFDSPLTVTATQSNALDLEFDLAHPA
;
A
#
# COMPACT_ATOMS: atom_id res chain seq x y z
N MET A 1 37.42 -53.05 -15.46
CA MET A 1 37.14 -53.32 -16.88
C MET A 1 36.85 -52.00 -17.57
N GLN A 2 37.79 -51.57 -18.40
CA GLN A 2 37.81 -50.31 -19.15
C GLN A 2 37.20 -50.58 -20.53
N ARG A 3 36.26 -49.74 -20.99
CA ARG A 3 35.81 -49.75 -22.39
C ARG A 3 36.01 -48.39 -23.02
N ASN A 4 37.02 -48.37 -23.88
CA ASN A 4 37.42 -47.36 -24.85
C ASN A 4 36.45 -47.27 -26.04
N MET A 5 36.61 -46.18 -26.82
CA MET A 5 36.31 -45.98 -28.26
C MET A 5 34.85 -45.64 -28.62
N SER A 6 34.53 -44.71 -29.54
CA SER A 6 35.32 -43.97 -30.54
C SER A 6 34.48 -42.93 -31.34
N ARG A 7 35.11 -41.78 -31.63
CA ARG A 7 35.25 -41.07 -32.94
C ARG A 7 34.05 -40.60 -33.80
N GLY A 8 34.13 -39.29 -34.14
CA GLY A 8 33.97 -38.71 -35.50
C GLY A 8 32.53 -38.41 -35.93
N GLY A 9 32.17 -37.35 -36.64
CA GLY A 9 32.78 -36.19 -37.30
C GLY A 9 31.60 -35.31 -37.77
N LEU A 10 31.72 -34.01 -38.03
CA LEU A 10 31.93 -33.46 -39.36
C LEU A 10 31.93 -31.93 -39.30
N LEU A 11 32.75 -31.35 -40.16
CA LEU A 11 32.96 -29.93 -40.42
C LEU A 11 31.81 -29.30 -41.23
N GLY A 12 31.71 -27.97 -41.13
CA GLY A 12 31.02 -27.11 -42.10
C GLY A 12 31.34 -25.62 -41.88
N ALA A 13 32.31 -25.09 -42.64
CA ALA A 13 32.69 -23.68 -42.77
C ALA A 13 31.54 -22.83 -43.37
N LEU A 14 31.51 -21.49 -43.37
CA LEU A 14 32.38 -20.58 -44.15
C LEU A 14 31.82 -19.11 -44.06
N LEU A 15 32.71 -18.10 -43.93
CA LEU A 15 32.76 -16.67 -44.39
C LEU A 15 31.46 -15.87 -44.74
N ALA A 16 31.34 -14.53 -44.72
CA ALA A 16 32.14 -13.28 -44.60
C ALA A 16 31.11 -12.15 -44.27
N GLY A 17 31.36 -11.07 -43.53
CA GLY A 17 32.22 -9.92 -43.85
C GLY A 17 31.40 -8.72 -44.38
N LEU A 18 31.33 -7.60 -43.65
CA LEU A 18 31.24 -6.24 -44.23
C LEU A 18 31.57 -5.15 -43.20
N THR A 19 32.58 -4.35 -43.51
CA THR A 19 33.03 -3.14 -42.80
C THR A 19 32.33 -1.89 -43.31
N LEU A 20 31.93 -0.97 -42.43
CA LEU A 20 31.85 0.46 -42.78
C LEU A 20 32.34 1.33 -41.62
N VAL A 21 33.36 2.13 -41.91
CA VAL A 21 33.86 3.25 -41.10
C VAL A 21 33.14 4.52 -41.59
N LEU A 22 32.54 5.28 -40.68
CA LEU A 22 32.41 6.74 -40.84
C LEU A 22 32.76 7.41 -39.51
N ALA A 23 33.79 8.24 -39.57
CA ALA A 23 34.12 9.25 -38.58
C ALA A 23 33.23 10.48 -38.77
N ALA A 24 32.81 11.14 -37.69
CA ALA A 24 32.63 12.59 -37.64
C ALA A 24 32.33 13.09 -36.21
N CYS A 25 33.07 14.14 -35.81
CA CYS A 25 32.68 15.32 -35.03
C CYS A 25 31.98 15.10 -33.66
N GLY A 26 32.47 15.56 -32.52
CA GLY A 26 33.15 16.82 -32.24
C GLY A 26 32.31 17.61 -31.22
N GLY A 27 32.92 18.00 -30.10
CA GLY A 27 32.61 19.26 -29.40
C GLY A 27 31.41 19.35 -28.44
N SER A 28 31.75 19.43 -27.15
CA SER A 28 31.39 20.49 -26.19
C SER A 28 29.92 20.73 -25.80
N GLY A 29 29.64 20.71 -24.49
CA GLY A 29 28.56 21.53 -23.91
C GLY A 29 27.81 20.93 -22.71
N SER A 30 28.21 21.39 -21.51
CA SER A 30 27.32 21.80 -20.41
C SER A 30 26.47 20.76 -19.67
N ASN A 31 26.88 20.52 -18.42
CA ASN A 31 26.06 20.45 -17.20
C ASN A 31 24.60 19.98 -17.36
N GLY A 32 24.38 18.69 -17.19
CA GLY A 32 23.07 18.12 -16.88
C GLY A 32 23.23 17.09 -15.78
N ASN A 33 23.15 17.53 -14.53
CA ASN A 33 23.02 16.62 -13.40
C ASN A 33 21.71 15.84 -13.60
N LEU A 34 21.80 14.61 -14.14
CA LEU A 34 20.69 13.67 -14.21
C LEU A 34 20.33 13.27 -12.77
N VAL A 35 19.49 14.08 -12.14
CA VAL A 35 18.71 13.64 -10.98
C VAL A 35 17.65 12.69 -11.54
N THR A 36 17.98 11.40 -11.58
CA THR A 36 16.96 10.34 -11.65
C THR A 36 16.26 10.28 -10.29
N GLY A 37 15.38 11.24 -10.05
CA GLY A 37 14.44 11.16 -8.93
C GLY A 37 13.44 10.03 -9.20
N PRO A 38 12.99 9.28 -8.17
CA PRO A 38 11.96 8.27 -8.35
C PRO A 38 10.71 8.90 -8.96
N THR A 39 10.24 8.35 -10.08
CA THR A 39 9.00 8.77 -10.71
C THR A 39 7.82 8.31 -9.83
N SER A 40 6.96 9.24 -9.45
CA SER A 40 5.77 8.98 -8.62
C SER A 40 4.51 9.31 -9.42
N GLN A 41 3.45 8.50 -9.29
CA GLN A 41 2.21 8.58 -10.09
C GLN A 41 0.97 8.58 -9.18
N SER A 42 -0.06 9.36 -9.53
CA SER A 42 -1.32 9.39 -8.76
C SER A 42 -2.11 8.10 -8.94
N MET A 43 -2.31 7.32 -7.87
CA MET A 43 -3.07 6.06 -7.91
C MET A 43 -4.25 6.12 -6.92
N PRO A 44 -5.51 5.93 -7.38
CA PRO A 44 -6.64 5.87 -6.47
C PRO A 44 -6.60 4.57 -5.66
N LEU A 45 -6.82 4.67 -4.35
CA LEU A 45 -6.79 3.53 -3.43
C LEU A 45 -8.20 3.27 -2.89
N VAL A 46 -8.82 2.19 -3.33
CA VAL A 46 -10.08 1.63 -2.83
C VAL A 46 -9.75 0.71 -1.66
N MET A 47 -10.58 0.71 -0.63
CA MET A 47 -10.40 -0.18 0.52
C MET A 47 -11.77 -0.77 0.86
N SER A 48 -11.88 -2.08 1.09
CA SER A 48 -13.15 -2.75 1.40
C SER A 48 -13.07 -3.48 2.75
N ASP A 49 -14.16 -3.42 3.52
CA ASP A 49 -14.38 -4.18 4.74
C ASP A 49 -15.86 -4.58 4.80
N ALA A 50 -16.13 -5.76 5.35
CA ALA A 50 -17.47 -6.27 5.57
C ALA A 50 -18.02 -5.73 6.89
N SER A 51 -18.86 -4.70 6.78
CA SER A 51 -19.58 -4.09 7.90
C SER A 51 -20.34 -5.11 8.74
N SER A 52 -20.38 -4.87 10.05
CA SER A 52 -21.35 -5.55 10.92
C SER A 52 -22.59 -4.69 11.08
N ASP A 53 -23.80 -5.28 10.98
CA ASP A 53 -25.08 -4.56 11.14
C ASP A 53 -25.24 -3.83 12.50
N ASP A 54 -24.34 -4.09 13.45
CA ASP A 54 -24.35 -3.58 14.83
C ASP A 54 -23.79 -2.16 14.98
N TRP A 55 -22.94 -1.70 14.06
CA TRP A 55 -22.31 -0.37 14.12
C TRP A 55 -22.80 0.53 12.99
N ALA A 56 -23.15 1.79 13.32
CA ALA A 56 -23.39 2.83 12.32
C ALA A 56 -22.09 3.56 11.94
N VAL A 57 -21.18 3.68 12.90
CA VAL A 57 -19.89 4.34 12.72
C VAL A 57 -18.81 3.58 13.47
N ILE A 58 -17.78 3.20 12.72
CA ILE A 58 -16.48 2.80 13.26
C ILE A 58 -15.46 3.83 12.71
N GLY A 59 -15.41 4.98 13.37
CA GLY A 59 -14.56 6.09 12.99
C GLY A 59 -13.15 5.91 13.54
N VAL A 60 -12.16 5.91 12.65
CA VAL A 60 -10.73 5.86 13.02
C VAL A 60 -9.98 7.04 12.40
N LYS A 61 -8.97 7.58 13.10
CA LYS A 61 -8.02 8.51 12.46
C LYS A 61 -6.89 7.75 11.80
N VAL A 62 -6.89 7.71 10.47
CA VAL A 62 -5.73 7.21 9.71
C VAL A 62 -4.69 8.33 9.68
N LEU A 63 -3.50 8.06 10.18
CA LEU A 63 -2.39 9.02 10.27
C LEU A 63 -1.42 8.89 9.09
N GLY A 64 -1.30 7.70 8.51
CA GLY A 64 -0.41 7.47 7.40
C GLY A 64 -0.62 6.11 6.74
N ILE A 65 -0.18 6.03 5.49
CA ILE A 65 -0.19 4.81 4.68
C ILE A 65 1.19 4.63 4.09
N ALA A 66 1.76 3.44 4.26
CA ALA A 66 3.02 3.05 3.65
C ALA A 66 2.87 1.74 2.89
N LEU A 67 3.49 1.61 1.72
CA LEU A 67 3.47 0.39 0.91
C LEU A 67 4.67 -0.49 1.22
N LEU A 68 4.47 -1.81 1.19
CA LEU A 68 5.50 -2.82 1.44
C LEU A 68 6.07 -3.35 0.12
N PRO A 69 7.34 -3.03 -0.23
CA PRO A 69 7.94 -3.47 -1.48
C PRO A 69 8.13 -5.00 -1.53
N GLN A 70 7.84 -5.62 -2.68
CA GLN A 70 8.00 -7.06 -2.88
C GLN A 70 9.43 -7.57 -2.63
N GLY A 71 10.45 -6.72 -2.85
CA GLY A 71 11.87 -7.06 -2.69
C GLY A 71 12.41 -7.06 -1.25
N GLY A 72 11.56 -6.83 -0.23
CA GLY A 72 11.97 -6.87 1.18
C GLY A 72 12.70 -5.62 1.69
N GLY A 73 12.37 -4.44 1.14
CA GLY A 73 12.87 -3.14 1.62
C GLY A 73 12.03 -2.54 2.75
N GLY A 74 12.42 -1.34 3.21
CA GLY A 74 11.60 -0.57 4.15
C GLY A 74 10.26 -0.15 3.55
N ALA A 75 9.24 0.04 4.40
CA ALA A 75 7.95 0.54 3.98
C ALA A 75 8.07 1.95 3.37
N VAL A 76 7.37 2.19 2.26
CA VAL A 76 7.41 3.46 1.51
C VAL A 76 6.16 4.26 1.85
N THR A 77 6.29 5.32 2.66
CA THR A 77 5.16 6.20 2.97
C THR A 77 4.66 6.89 1.70
N VAL A 78 3.39 6.68 1.38
CA VAL A 78 2.73 7.29 0.22
C VAL A 78 1.75 8.38 0.62
N TRP A 79 1.25 8.34 1.86
CA TRP A 79 0.32 9.35 2.36
C TRP A 79 0.52 9.62 3.85
N THR A 80 0.24 10.86 4.26
CA THR A 80 0.25 11.31 5.65
C THR A 80 -0.92 12.25 5.88
N ALA A 81 -1.58 12.11 7.03
CA ALA A 81 -2.76 12.89 7.34
C ALA A 81 -2.45 14.39 7.52
N PRO A 82 -3.38 15.28 7.09
CA PRO A 82 -3.33 16.68 7.50
C PRO A 82 -3.56 16.82 9.01
N THR A 83 -3.26 17.99 9.57
CA THR A 83 -3.51 18.27 10.99
C THR A 83 -4.65 19.30 11.12
N PRO A 84 -5.77 18.98 11.81
CA PRO A 84 -6.06 17.71 12.47
C PRO A 84 -6.42 16.58 11.49
N ALA A 85 -6.06 15.33 11.86
CA ALA A 85 -6.37 14.17 11.03
C ALA A 85 -7.89 13.91 11.01
N PRO A 86 -8.49 13.68 9.83
CA PRO A 86 -9.91 13.40 9.72
C PRO A 86 -10.25 12.01 10.26
N TYR A 87 -11.48 11.84 10.71
CA TYR A 87 -12.05 10.52 10.93
C TYR A 87 -12.41 9.89 9.59
N VAL A 88 -12.07 8.61 9.48
CA VAL A 88 -12.50 7.73 8.42
C VAL A 88 -13.49 6.77 9.03
N ASN A 89 -14.70 6.71 8.48
CA ASN A 89 -15.67 5.70 8.88
C ASN A 89 -15.37 4.40 8.12
N LEU A 90 -15.01 3.35 8.86
CA LEU A 90 -14.78 2.03 8.28
C LEU A 90 -16.10 1.41 7.76
N GLU A 91 -17.25 1.83 8.28
CA GLU A 91 -18.57 1.41 7.74
C GLU A 91 -18.90 2.06 6.38
N GLN A 92 -18.20 3.14 6.00
CA GLN A 92 -18.48 3.94 4.80
C GLN A 92 -17.18 4.29 4.06
N LEU A 93 -16.53 3.25 3.54
CA LEU A 93 -15.18 3.29 2.98
C LEU A 93 -15.02 4.13 1.70
N ASP A 94 -16.12 4.57 1.09
CA ASP A 94 -16.11 5.51 -0.03
C ASP A 94 -15.30 6.78 0.28
N GLN A 95 -15.25 7.17 1.56
CA GLN A 95 -14.48 8.34 2.02
C GLN A 95 -12.95 8.15 1.93
N LEU A 96 -12.45 6.91 1.90
CA LEU A 96 -11.02 6.61 1.73
C LEU A 96 -10.58 6.73 0.26
N GLY A 97 -11.45 6.31 -0.67
CA GLY A 97 -11.19 6.46 -2.11
C GLY A 97 -10.93 7.91 -2.50
N GLU A 98 -11.71 8.85 -1.95
CA GLU A 98 -11.50 10.29 -2.14
C GLU A 98 -10.20 10.80 -1.49
N LEU A 99 -9.89 10.33 -0.27
CA LEU A 99 -8.69 10.74 0.46
C LEU A 99 -7.39 10.37 -0.28
N LEU A 100 -7.45 9.30 -1.07
CA LEU A 100 -6.28 8.65 -1.67
C LEU A 100 -6.20 8.84 -3.18
N GLY A 101 -7.26 9.33 -3.84
CA GLY A 101 -7.28 9.65 -5.26
C GLY A 101 -6.20 10.65 -5.73
N ASN A 102 -5.54 11.35 -4.81
CA ASN A 102 -4.47 12.33 -5.10
C ASN A 102 -3.06 11.86 -4.65
N VAL A 103 -2.90 10.60 -4.26
CA VAL A 103 -1.63 10.11 -3.69
C VAL A 103 -0.64 9.71 -4.78
N SER A 104 0.55 10.31 -4.75
CA SER A 104 1.65 9.96 -5.65
C SER A 104 2.41 8.74 -5.12
N VAL A 105 2.29 7.62 -5.81
CA VAL A 105 2.94 6.34 -5.48
C VAL A 105 4.20 6.16 -6.32
N PRO A 106 5.38 5.89 -5.72
CA PRO A 106 6.59 5.59 -6.47
C PRO A 106 6.47 4.31 -7.31
N VAL A 107 7.11 4.30 -8.49
CA VAL A 107 7.22 3.10 -9.35
C VAL A 107 7.84 1.93 -8.58
N GLY A 108 7.21 0.76 -8.67
CA GLY A 108 7.63 -0.44 -7.97
C GLY A 108 6.53 -1.49 -7.89
N THR A 109 6.88 -2.66 -7.35
CA THR A 109 5.91 -3.71 -7.03
C THR A 109 5.78 -3.84 -5.52
N TYR A 110 4.55 -3.75 -5.04
CA TYR A 110 4.20 -3.78 -3.63
C TYR A 110 3.26 -4.95 -3.33
N THR A 111 3.45 -5.59 -2.18
CA THR A 111 2.70 -6.80 -1.78
C THR A 111 1.73 -6.56 -0.63
N GLY A 112 1.71 -5.33 -0.11
CA GLY A 112 0.91 -4.95 1.03
C GLY A 112 1.05 -3.48 1.35
N ALA A 113 0.34 -3.06 2.39
CA ALA A 113 0.42 -1.74 3.00
C ALA A 113 0.48 -1.85 4.52
N VAL A 114 0.97 -0.79 5.16
CA VAL A 114 0.88 -0.57 6.59
C VAL A 114 0.09 0.71 6.79
N LEU A 115 -1.08 0.59 7.40
CA LEU A 115 -1.85 1.71 7.88
C LEU A 115 -1.39 2.06 9.29
N THR A 116 -1.14 3.34 9.52
CA THR A 116 -0.87 3.85 10.87
C THR A 116 -2.14 4.51 11.37
N ILE A 117 -2.77 3.91 12.38
CA ILE A 117 -4.00 4.42 12.99
C ILE A 117 -3.66 5.14 14.30
N GLY A 118 -4.29 6.29 14.53
CA GLY A 118 -4.19 7.00 15.81
C GLY A 118 -4.87 6.23 16.93
N ALA A 119 -4.23 6.15 18.09
CA ALA A 119 -4.66 5.31 19.19
C ALA A 119 -4.69 6.04 20.55
N ASN A 120 -4.84 7.35 20.52
CA ASN A 120 -5.07 8.14 21.73
C ASN A 120 -6.58 8.17 22.05
N PRO A 121 -6.96 8.46 23.32
CA PRO A 121 -8.34 8.76 23.65
C PRO A 121 -8.88 9.87 22.71
N GLY A 122 -9.97 9.58 22.00
CA GLY A 122 -10.54 10.48 21.00
C GLY A 122 -9.90 10.42 19.61
N ASP A 123 -9.16 9.36 19.29
CA ASP A 123 -8.80 9.00 17.91
C ASP A 123 -9.71 7.91 17.31
N LEU A 124 -10.59 7.32 18.13
CA LEU A 124 -11.66 6.41 17.72
C LEU A 124 -13.03 7.00 18.09
N LEU A 125 -14.00 6.74 17.22
CA LEU A 125 -15.41 7.08 17.38
C LEU A 125 -16.24 5.84 17.08
N LEU A 126 -16.98 5.34 18.07
CA LEU A 126 -17.86 4.18 17.90
C LEU A 126 -19.30 4.62 18.16
N THR A 127 -20.18 4.38 17.19
CA THR A 127 -21.62 4.65 17.31
C THR A 127 -22.42 3.43 16.89
N ALA A 128 -23.26 2.94 17.79
CA ALA A 128 -24.16 1.82 17.54
C ALA A 128 -25.11 2.12 16.39
N SER A 129 -25.46 1.07 15.63
CA SER A 129 -26.48 1.12 14.58
C SER A 129 -27.83 1.60 15.13
N GLU A 130 -28.69 2.12 14.24
CA GLU A 130 -30.09 2.41 14.59
C GLU A 130 -30.93 1.13 14.75
N ASN A 131 -30.41 0.00 14.27
CA ASN A 131 -31.04 -1.31 14.40
C ASN A 131 -29.97 -2.40 14.63
N PRO A 132 -29.27 -2.39 15.77
CA PRO A 132 -28.28 -3.41 16.06
C PRO A 132 -28.98 -4.74 16.35
N ALA A 133 -28.24 -5.84 16.25
CA ALA A 133 -28.73 -7.15 16.62
C ALA A 133 -29.23 -7.15 18.07
N SER A 134 -30.26 -7.95 18.35
CA SER A 134 -30.87 -7.99 19.69
C SER A 134 -29.92 -8.39 20.82
N SER A 135 -28.78 -9.01 20.50
CA SER A 135 -27.71 -9.36 21.45
C SER A 135 -26.67 -8.27 21.67
N PHE A 136 -26.73 -7.16 20.92
CA PHE A 136 -25.75 -6.08 21.01
C PHE A 136 -25.94 -5.31 22.33
N PRO A 137 -24.86 -5.03 23.08
CA PRO A 137 -24.97 -4.51 24.44
C PRO A 137 -25.28 -3.00 24.51
N LEU A 138 -25.26 -2.28 23.39
CA LEU A 138 -25.54 -0.85 23.33
C LEU A 138 -26.93 -0.60 22.76
N ALA A 139 -27.61 0.42 23.28
CA ALA A 139 -28.86 0.89 22.72
C ALA A 139 -28.63 1.52 21.33
N PRO A 140 -29.63 1.52 20.45
CA PRO A 140 -29.53 2.14 19.12
C PRO A 140 -29.02 3.59 19.16
N GLY A 141 -28.14 3.95 18.22
CA GLY A 141 -27.57 5.30 18.09
C GLY A 141 -26.62 5.74 19.22
N THR A 142 -26.30 4.85 20.17
CA THR A 142 -25.41 5.19 21.29
C THR A 142 -23.97 5.40 20.80
N THR A 143 -23.40 6.58 21.08
CA THR A 143 -21.95 6.82 20.93
C THR A 143 -21.21 6.42 22.20
N VAL A 144 -20.17 5.61 22.05
CA VAL A 144 -19.32 5.17 23.16
C VAL A 144 -18.38 6.31 23.56
N ALA A 145 -18.34 6.63 24.86
CA ALA A 145 -17.40 7.62 25.38
C ALA A 145 -15.94 7.13 25.19
N SER A 146 -15.05 8.03 24.76
CA SER A 146 -13.70 7.64 24.32
C SER A 146 -12.81 7.08 25.43
N ASP A 147 -13.10 7.38 26.69
CA ASP A 147 -12.45 6.83 27.88
C ASP A 147 -12.86 5.38 28.18
N LEU A 148 -14.00 4.93 27.63
CA LEU A 148 -14.47 3.55 27.73
C LEU A 148 -13.93 2.67 26.60
N ILE A 149 -13.29 3.26 25.58
CA ILE A 149 -12.72 2.53 24.45
C ILE A 149 -11.30 2.08 24.80
N GLN A 150 -11.11 0.76 24.87
CA GLN A 150 -9.78 0.17 25.06
C GLN A 150 -9.18 -0.24 23.73
N ILE A 151 -8.06 0.39 23.39
CA ILE A 151 -7.33 0.11 22.15
C ILE A 151 -6.17 -0.83 22.47
N GLN A 152 -6.24 -2.04 21.90
CA GLN A 152 -5.21 -3.07 22.04
C GLN A 152 -4.10 -2.87 21.02
N GLY A 153 -2.90 -3.38 21.32
CA GLY A 153 -1.77 -3.35 20.38
C GLY A 153 -1.18 -1.95 20.10
N LYS A 154 -1.59 -0.92 20.85
CA LYS A 154 -1.04 0.43 20.68
C LYS A 154 0.44 0.48 21.08
N THR A 155 1.21 1.20 20.28
CA THR A 155 2.65 1.43 20.46
C THR A 155 2.92 2.93 20.60
N GLY A 156 4.09 3.30 21.09
CA GLY A 156 4.46 4.70 21.32
C GLY A 156 4.20 5.17 22.74
N SER A 157 3.84 6.45 22.89
CA SER A 157 3.66 7.10 24.19
C SER A 157 2.39 7.95 24.23
N THR A 158 1.96 8.34 25.43
CA THR A 158 0.76 9.16 25.64
C THR A 158 0.77 10.42 24.78
N GLY A 159 -0.29 10.64 24.01
CA GLY A 159 -0.41 11.75 23.06
C GLY A 159 0.16 11.45 21.66
N SER A 160 0.75 10.27 21.47
CA SER A 160 1.26 9.79 20.18
C SER A 160 1.14 8.27 20.06
N PHE A 161 0.12 7.67 20.70
CA PHE A 161 -0.14 6.26 20.55
C PHE A 161 -0.61 5.97 19.13
N THR A 162 -0.10 4.90 18.54
CA THR A 162 -0.53 4.42 17.22
C THR A 162 -0.67 2.90 17.19
N VAL A 163 -1.52 2.42 16.31
CA VAL A 163 -1.62 0.99 15.97
C VAL A 163 -1.21 0.83 14.50
N PRO A 164 -0.14 0.06 14.21
CA PRO A 164 0.17 -0.33 12.85
C PRO A 164 -0.73 -1.50 12.44
N VAL A 165 -1.45 -1.35 11.32
CA VAL A 165 -2.24 -2.42 10.73
C VAL A 165 -1.62 -2.81 9.40
N THR A 166 -1.14 -4.06 9.31
CA THR A 166 -0.54 -4.58 8.08
C THR A 166 -1.61 -5.25 7.24
N VAL A 167 -1.66 -4.85 5.97
CA VAL A 167 -2.58 -5.34 4.97
C VAL A 167 -1.78 -6.05 3.90
N ARG A 168 -2.21 -7.25 3.54
CA ARG A 168 -1.62 -7.98 2.43
C ARG A 168 -2.54 -7.81 1.23
N PHE A 169 -1.97 -7.53 0.06
CA PHE A 169 -2.78 -7.46 -1.15
C PHE A 169 -3.01 -8.87 -1.68
N ASP A 170 -4.23 -9.14 -2.15
CA ASP A 170 -4.55 -10.41 -2.82
C ASP A 170 -3.70 -10.62 -4.07
N SER A 171 -3.35 -9.54 -4.75
CA SER A 171 -2.39 -9.53 -5.86
C SER A 171 -1.39 -8.38 -5.72
N PRO A 172 -0.11 -8.57 -6.12
CA PRO A 172 0.87 -7.50 -6.03
C PRO A 172 0.48 -6.27 -6.87
N LEU A 173 0.51 -5.10 -6.24
CA LEU A 173 0.35 -3.84 -6.94
C LEU A 173 1.63 -3.53 -7.71
N THR A 174 1.53 -3.42 -9.03
CA THR A 174 2.64 -2.94 -9.86
C THR A 174 2.34 -1.53 -10.34
N VAL A 175 3.16 -0.57 -9.90
CA VAL A 175 3.11 0.83 -10.34
C VAL A 175 4.16 1.02 -11.41
N THR A 176 3.73 1.37 -12.62
CA THR A 176 4.63 1.68 -13.76
C THR A 176 4.50 3.14 -14.13
N ALA A 177 5.52 3.70 -14.79
CA ALA A 177 5.60 5.14 -15.08
C ALA A 177 4.52 5.65 -16.06
N THR A 178 3.66 4.78 -16.62
CA THR A 178 2.75 5.09 -17.72
C THR A 178 1.32 4.60 -17.52
N GLN A 179 0.99 3.94 -16.40
CA GLN A 179 -0.36 3.44 -16.13
C GLN A 179 -0.96 4.08 -14.88
N SER A 180 -2.27 4.35 -14.93
CA SER A 180 -3.11 4.64 -13.76
C SER A 180 -3.76 3.32 -13.34
N ASN A 181 -3.29 2.74 -12.24
CA ASN A 181 -3.83 1.55 -11.62
C ASN A 181 -4.58 2.00 -10.35
N ALA A 182 -5.86 1.64 -10.25
CA ALA A 182 -6.53 1.70 -8.96
C ALA A 182 -5.93 0.60 -8.07
N LEU A 183 -5.47 0.96 -6.87
CA LEU A 183 -5.10 0.01 -5.84
C LEU A 183 -6.36 -0.30 -5.04
N ASP A 184 -6.59 -1.57 -4.72
CA ASP A 184 -7.72 -2.01 -3.90
C ASP A 184 -7.15 -2.75 -2.68
N LEU A 185 -7.47 -2.29 -1.46
CA LEU A 185 -7.06 -2.91 -0.19
C LEU A 185 -8.25 -3.60 0.44
N GLU A 186 -8.32 -4.91 0.27
CA GLU A 186 -9.22 -5.73 1.06
C GLU A 186 -8.72 -5.79 2.51
N PHE A 187 -9.56 -5.36 3.45
CA PHE A 187 -9.38 -5.57 4.88
C PHE A 187 -10.29 -6.71 5.32
N ASP A 188 -9.72 -7.91 5.45
CA ASP A 188 -10.41 -9.02 6.07
C ASP A 188 -10.37 -8.86 7.60
N LEU A 189 -11.46 -8.37 8.18
CA LEU A 189 -11.72 -8.43 9.62
C LEU A 189 -12.29 -9.80 10.02
N ALA A 190 -11.84 -10.89 9.37
CA ALA A 190 -12.24 -12.26 9.66
C ALA A 190 -12.48 -12.43 11.15
N HIS A 191 -13.75 -12.73 11.46
CA HIS A 191 -14.25 -13.03 12.79
C HIS A 191 -13.15 -13.70 13.61
N PRO A 192 -12.75 -13.12 14.77
CA PRO A 192 -11.81 -13.82 15.64
C PRO A 192 -12.40 -15.20 15.93
N ALA A 193 -11.61 -16.23 15.67
CA ALA A 193 -11.93 -17.59 16.09
C ALA A 193 -12.13 -17.66 17.61
#